data_AF-A0A3D2H798-F1
#
_entry.id   AF-A0A3D2H798-F1
#
_cell.length_a   1.000
_cell.length_b   1.000
_cell.length_c   1.000
_cell.angle_alpha   90.00
_cell.angle_beta   90.00
_cell.angle_gamma   90.00
#
_symmetry.space_group_name_H-M   'P 1'
#
loop_
_entity.id
_entity.type
_entity.pdbx_description
1 polymer ?
#
loop_
_entity_poly.entity_id
_entity_poly.type
_entity_poly.pdbx_seq_one_letter_code
_entity_poly.pdbx_strand_id
1 'polypeptide(L)'
;MNILQRTEIERFLTSGEYDNSFEIWSGGTFVARAKSGSAALRGALISEVSTLADRVSVPECHNSGLDINARAKFAPMVRGLFPQVEQTIILDMLEHSVVFLTPITIIVTLEKTRWLHTAWELANLYLASLDAKLLSDTASGLLGLSEETICYVSMKYFGNNDPFDDYVIHEAAHIFHNCKREMVGLSESRRREWLLEIDYAKRETFAYACEAYSRILELGETRLARIRLLSELAEASMPPDKRVQGDEYVDILREAVAARNGWKRILERCSPPK
;
A
#
# COMPACT_ATOMS: atom_id res chain seq x y z
N MET A 1 26.14 22.24 -10.44
CA MET A 1 24.77 22.49 -9.98
C MET A 1 24.67 23.92 -9.47
N ASN A 2 23.69 24.71 -9.93
CA ASN A 2 23.54 26.10 -9.49
C ASN A 2 22.83 26.17 -8.12
N ILE A 3 22.74 27.37 -7.52
CA ILE A 3 22.13 27.56 -6.19
C ILE A 3 20.63 27.23 -6.19
N LEU A 4 19.90 27.61 -7.25
CA LEU A 4 18.47 27.34 -7.37
C LEU A 4 18.18 25.83 -7.42
N GLN A 5 18.96 25.06 -8.17
CA GLN A 5 18.85 23.61 -8.26
C GLN A 5 19.14 22.92 -6.92
N ARG A 6 20.12 23.42 -6.14
CA ARG A 6 20.39 22.93 -4.79
C ARG A 6 19.23 23.21 -3.83
N THR A 7 18.71 24.43 -3.87
CA THR A 7 17.56 24.83 -3.04
C THR A 7 16.33 23.97 -3.35
N GLU A 8 16.11 23.67 -4.64
CA GLU A 8 15.00 22.82 -5.06
C GLU A 8 15.18 21.35 -4.63
N ILE A 9 16.41 20.83 -4.67
CA ILE A 9 16.72 19.50 -4.12
C ILE A 9 16.43 19.46 -2.62
N GLU A 10 16.89 20.46 -1.86
CA GLU A 10 16.65 20.53 -0.41
C GLU A 10 15.15 20.61 -0.10
N ARG A 11 14.40 21.43 -0.85
CA ARG A 11 12.94 21.50 -0.74
C ARG A 11 12.30 20.14 -1.02
N PHE A 12 12.68 19.47 -2.10
CA PHE A 12 12.15 18.16 -2.45
C PHE A 12 12.45 17.12 -1.37
N LEU A 13 13.68 17.07 -0.86
CA LEU A 13 14.03 16.13 0.21
C LEU A 13 13.24 16.39 1.50
N THR A 14 13.03 17.65 1.87
CA THR A 14 12.38 18.01 3.15
C THR A 14 10.85 18.03 3.11
N SER A 15 10.23 18.03 1.92
CA SER A 15 8.77 18.14 1.80
C SER A 15 8.12 17.21 0.77
N GLY A 16 8.90 16.56 -0.09
CA GLY A 16 8.39 15.80 -1.24
C GLY A 16 7.85 16.68 -2.37
N GLU A 17 7.83 18.01 -2.21
CA GLU A 17 7.35 18.97 -3.19
C GLU A 17 8.43 19.34 -4.20
N TYR A 18 8.03 19.53 -5.45
CA TYR A 18 8.92 19.96 -6.52
C TYR A 18 8.20 20.83 -7.57
N ASP A 19 8.97 21.63 -8.30
CA ASP A 19 8.52 22.46 -9.41
C ASP A 19 8.16 21.60 -10.63
N ASN A 20 6.87 21.49 -10.92
CA ASN A 20 6.34 20.76 -12.07
C ASN A 20 6.70 21.39 -13.43
N SER A 21 7.12 22.67 -13.47
CA SER A 21 7.55 23.35 -14.70
C SER A 21 9.00 23.05 -15.07
N PHE A 22 9.78 22.57 -14.09
CA PHE A 22 11.20 22.26 -14.18
C PHE A 22 12.04 23.41 -14.80
N GLU A 23 11.66 24.67 -14.59
CA GLU A 23 12.24 25.80 -15.31
C GLU A 23 13.73 26.01 -15.01
N ILE A 24 14.15 25.70 -13.80
CA ILE A 24 15.53 25.87 -13.32
C ILE A 24 16.51 24.80 -13.82
N TRP A 25 16.01 23.76 -14.50
CA TRP A 25 16.80 22.61 -14.94
C TRP A 25 17.34 22.79 -16.36
N SER A 26 18.45 22.12 -16.66
CA SER A 26 19.11 22.23 -17.97
C SER A 26 18.29 21.53 -19.05
N GLY A 27 18.09 22.21 -20.19
CA GLY A 27 17.42 21.64 -21.35
C GLY A 27 16.74 22.70 -22.24
N GLY A 28 16.89 22.56 -23.56
CA GLY A 28 16.28 23.49 -24.53
C GLY A 28 14.76 23.33 -24.69
N THR A 29 14.18 22.26 -24.14
CA THR A 29 12.73 21.98 -24.19
C THR A 29 12.23 21.59 -22.80
N PHE A 30 10.92 21.72 -22.58
CA PHE A 30 10.29 21.26 -21.34
C PHE A 30 10.63 19.79 -21.02
N VAL A 31 10.53 18.90 -22.01
CA VAL A 31 10.83 17.46 -21.83
C VAL A 31 12.29 17.24 -21.42
N ALA A 32 13.23 17.97 -22.01
CA ALA A 32 14.65 17.86 -21.64
C ALA A 32 14.89 18.32 -20.20
N ARG A 33 14.27 19.44 -19.80
CA ARG A 33 14.34 19.95 -18.43
C ARG A 33 13.70 19.01 -17.42
N ALA A 34 12.50 18.49 -17.71
CA ALA A 34 11.80 17.55 -16.85
C ALA A 34 12.58 16.26 -16.64
N LYS A 35 13.20 15.71 -17.70
CA LYS A 35 14.10 14.56 -17.59
C LYS A 35 15.32 14.87 -16.72
N SER A 36 15.99 16.00 -16.97
CA SER A 36 17.17 16.41 -16.21
C SER A 36 16.85 16.64 -14.73
N GLY A 37 15.75 17.34 -14.43
CA GLY A 37 15.33 17.64 -13.07
C GLY A 37 14.86 16.40 -12.32
N SER A 38 14.04 15.57 -12.96
CA SER A 38 13.60 14.30 -12.35
C SER A 38 14.79 13.38 -12.04
N ALA A 39 15.79 13.31 -12.92
CA ALA A 39 16.99 12.52 -12.67
C ALA A 39 17.82 13.09 -11.50
N ALA A 40 17.96 14.41 -11.41
CA ALA A 40 18.71 15.06 -10.34
C ALA A 40 18.02 14.91 -8.97
N LEU A 41 16.70 15.18 -8.91
CA LEU A 41 15.90 15.03 -7.69
C LEU A 41 15.90 13.58 -7.21
N ARG A 42 15.71 12.62 -8.12
CA ARG A 42 15.74 11.20 -7.79
C ARG A 42 17.13 10.73 -7.34
N GLY A 43 18.19 11.19 -8.00
CA GLY A 43 19.56 10.88 -7.59
C GLY A 43 19.88 11.41 -6.19
N ALA A 44 19.42 12.62 -5.86
CA ALA A 44 19.56 13.18 -4.53
C ALA A 44 18.78 12.38 -3.48
N LEU A 45 17.54 11.98 -3.79
CA LEU A 45 16.73 11.13 -2.92
C LEU A 45 17.41 9.80 -2.61
N ILE A 46 17.88 9.08 -3.64
CA ILE A 46 18.57 7.80 -3.47
C ILE A 46 19.83 8.00 -2.62
N SER A 47 20.62 9.04 -2.88
CA SER A 47 21.84 9.32 -2.12
C SER A 47 21.56 9.59 -0.64
N GLU A 48 20.51 10.37 -0.34
CA GLU A 48 20.14 10.69 1.04
C GLU A 48 19.59 9.45 1.77
N VAL A 49 18.72 8.68 1.11
CA VAL A 49 18.16 7.43 1.66
C VAL A 49 19.27 6.43 2.00
N SER A 50 20.23 6.21 1.10
CA SER A 50 21.38 5.34 1.39
C SER A 50 22.18 5.87 2.58
N THR A 51 22.46 7.18 2.62
CA THR A 51 23.22 7.79 3.73
C THR A 51 22.50 7.64 5.07
N LEU A 52 21.18 7.75 5.11
CA LEU A 52 20.39 7.59 6.33
C LEU A 52 20.27 6.12 6.74
N ALA A 53 20.08 5.22 5.78
CA ALA A 53 20.00 3.79 6.03
C ALA A 53 21.34 3.23 6.58
N ASP A 54 22.48 3.68 6.04
CA ASP A 54 23.82 3.25 6.49
C ASP A 54 24.14 3.63 7.94
N ARG A 55 23.40 4.59 8.53
CA ARG A 55 23.57 5.01 9.92
C ARG A 55 22.89 4.08 10.92
N VAL A 56 22.07 3.14 10.44
CA VAL A 56 21.31 2.23 11.30
C VAL A 56 21.77 0.80 11.06
N SER A 57 21.91 0.04 12.14
CA SER A 57 22.18 -1.39 12.04
C SER A 57 20.92 -2.11 11.58
N VAL A 58 20.90 -2.56 10.33
CA VAL A 58 19.78 -3.33 9.77
C VAL A 58 19.86 -4.78 10.30
N PRO A 59 18.84 -5.29 11.02
CA PRO A 59 18.84 -6.68 11.47
C PRO A 59 18.88 -7.65 10.27
N GLU A 60 19.55 -8.81 10.41
CA GLU A 60 19.75 -9.75 9.30
C GLU A 60 18.44 -10.24 8.64
N CYS A 61 17.33 -10.30 9.38
CA CYS A 61 16.01 -10.68 8.85
C CYS A 61 15.48 -9.71 7.77
N HIS A 62 15.98 -8.48 7.73
CA HIS A 62 15.64 -7.47 6.72
C HIS A 62 16.48 -7.59 5.44
N ASN A 63 17.53 -8.42 5.46
CA ASN A 63 18.44 -8.63 4.33
C ASN A 63 18.13 -9.88 3.51
N SER A 64 17.31 -10.80 4.03
CA SER A 64 16.80 -11.95 3.27
C SER A 64 15.65 -11.53 2.36
N GLY A 65 15.49 -12.20 1.21
CA GLY A 65 14.30 -12.09 0.38
C GLY A 65 13.08 -12.47 1.21
N LEU A 66 12.36 -11.44 1.66
CA LEU A 66 11.15 -11.56 2.44
C LEU A 66 10.05 -12.04 1.48
N ASP A 67 9.82 -13.35 1.48
CA ASP A 67 8.85 -13.98 0.59
C ASP A 67 7.62 -14.43 1.38
N ILE A 68 6.46 -14.03 0.89
CA ILE A 68 5.18 -14.51 1.36
C ILE A 68 4.62 -15.40 0.26
N ASN A 69 3.87 -16.45 0.62
CA ASN A 69 3.08 -17.15 -0.39
C ASN A 69 1.88 -16.27 -0.79
N ALA A 70 2.14 -15.26 -1.63
CA ALA A 70 1.20 -14.21 -2.00
C ALA A 70 -0.09 -14.81 -2.57
N ARG A 71 0.04 -15.81 -3.46
CA ARG A 71 -1.10 -16.50 -4.04
C ARG A 71 -1.99 -17.17 -3.00
N ALA A 72 -1.40 -17.92 -2.05
CA ALA A 72 -2.16 -18.55 -0.98
C ALA A 72 -2.81 -17.51 -0.06
N LYS A 73 -2.09 -16.42 0.22
CA LYS A 73 -2.54 -15.33 1.09
C LYS A 73 -3.75 -14.59 0.53
N PHE A 74 -3.75 -14.27 -0.77
CA PHE A 74 -4.85 -13.56 -1.42
C PHE A 74 -6.03 -14.46 -1.80
N ALA A 75 -5.82 -15.77 -1.92
CA ALA A 75 -6.84 -16.72 -2.39
C ALA A 75 -8.19 -16.64 -1.66
N PRO A 76 -8.27 -16.57 -0.31
CA PRO A 76 -9.55 -16.44 0.39
C PRO A 76 -10.34 -15.20 -0.02
N MET A 77 -9.66 -14.04 -0.06
CA MET A 77 -10.26 -12.76 -0.42
C MET A 77 -10.73 -12.76 -1.88
N VAL A 78 -9.87 -13.18 -2.82
CA VAL A 78 -10.20 -13.21 -4.25
C VAL A 78 -11.37 -14.16 -4.54
N ARG A 79 -11.38 -15.36 -3.92
CA ARG A 79 -12.49 -16.31 -4.08
C ARG A 79 -13.80 -15.80 -3.51
N GLY A 80 -13.74 -14.94 -2.48
CA GLY A 80 -14.90 -14.33 -1.86
C GLY A 80 -15.50 -13.18 -2.67
N LEU A 81 -14.65 -12.40 -3.36
CA LEU A 81 -15.03 -11.16 -4.04
C LEU A 81 -15.30 -11.35 -5.55
N PHE A 82 -14.59 -12.25 -6.23
CA PHE A 82 -14.61 -12.35 -7.68
C PHE A 82 -15.31 -13.62 -8.19
N PRO A 83 -16.01 -13.55 -9.33
CA PRO A 83 -16.54 -14.74 -10.01
C PRO A 83 -15.42 -15.72 -10.36
N GLN A 84 -15.73 -17.02 -10.35
CA GLN A 84 -14.74 -18.09 -10.59
C GLN A 84 -13.92 -17.91 -11.87
N VAL A 85 -14.53 -17.37 -12.93
CA VAL A 85 -13.88 -17.12 -14.22
C VAL A 85 -12.84 -15.99 -14.18
N GLU A 86 -12.91 -15.09 -13.20
CA GLU A 86 -11.98 -13.96 -13.03
C GLU A 86 -10.85 -14.29 -12.02
N GLN A 87 -11.07 -15.25 -11.12
CA GLN A 87 -10.19 -15.50 -9.96
C GLN A 87 -8.74 -15.78 -10.32
N THR A 88 -8.47 -16.60 -11.35
CA THR A 88 -7.09 -16.93 -11.75
C THR A 88 -6.35 -15.69 -12.23
N ILE A 89 -6.98 -14.88 -13.08
CA ILE A 89 -6.38 -13.65 -13.63
C ILE A 89 -6.03 -12.67 -12.49
N ILE A 90 -6.95 -12.52 -11.52
CA ILE A 90 -6.72 -11.63 -10.37
C ILE A 90 -5.60 -12.16 -9.47
N LEU A 91 -5.56 -13.47 -9.21
CA LEU A 91 -4.49 -14.07 -8.40
C LEU A 91 -3.13 -13.98 -9.08
N ASP A 92 -3.06 -14.21 -10.40
CA ASP A 92 -1.82 -14.10 -11.17
C ASP A 92 -1.26 -12.67 -11.14
N MET A 93 -2.15 -11.66 -11.19
CA MET A 93 -1.76 -10.26 -11.01
C MET A 93 -1.23 -10.00 -9.59
N LEU A 94 -1.99 -10.35 -8.56
CA LEU A 94 -1.64 -10.07 -7.16
C LEU A 94 -0.36 -10.77 -6.71
N GLU A 95 -0.06 -11.96 -7.26
CA GLU A 95 1.18 -12.70 -6.99
C GLU A 95 2.44 -11.89 -7.36
N HIS A 96 2.33 -10.96 -8.29
CA HIS A 96 3.42 -10.08 -8.73
C HIS A 96 3.26 -8.64 -8.25
N SER A 97 2.22 -8.33 -7.47
CA SER A 97 1.90 -6.98 -7.03
C SER A 97 2.67 -6.56 -5.79
N VAL A 98 3.14 -7.48 -4.96
CA VAL A 98 3.74 -7.13 -3.66
C VAL A 98 5.24 -6.88 -3.79
N VAL A 99 5.68 -5.71 -3.37
CA VAL A 99 7.09 -5.31 -3.30
C VAL A 99 7.41 -4.89 -1.87
N PHE A 100 8.11 -5.75 -1.13
CA PHE A 100 8.69 -5.33 0.15
C PHE A 100 9.85 -4.36 -0.10
N LEU A 101 9.87 -3.23 0.60
CA LEU A 101 10.97 -2.27 0.52
C LEU A 101 12.11 -2.73 1.44
N THR A 102 13.10 -3.39 0.86
CA THR A 102 14.28 -3.91 1.54
C THR A 102 15.53 -3.18 1.05
N PRO A 103 16.70 -3.36 1.71
CA PRO A 103 17.96 -2.83 1.19
C PRO A 103 18.26 -3.30 -0.25
N ILE A 104 17.74 -4.46 -0.66
CA ILE A 104 17.92 -5.02 -2.01
C ILE A 104 17.01 -4.34 -3.03
N THR A 105 15.77 -4.01 -2.67
CA THR A 105 14.74 -3.53 -3.60
C THR A 105 14.61 -2.01 -3.64
N ILE A 106 14.96 -1.30 -2.56
CA ILE A 106 14.63 0.13 -2.42
C ILE A 106 15.21 0.99 -3.55
N ILE A 107 16.49 0.82 -3.89
CA ILE A 107 17.13 1.67 -4.92
C ILE A 107 16.45 1.48 -6.27
N VAL A 108 16.27 0.22 -6.71
CA VAL A 108 15.63 -0.07 -8.00
C VAL A 108 14.16 0.35 -8.03
N THR A 109 13.47 0.29 -6.88
CA THR A 109 12.10 0.81 -6.75
C THR A 109 12.09 2.32 -6.97
N LEU A 110 12.91 3.10 -6.23
CA LEU A 110 12.99 4.55 -6.36
C LEU A 110 13.40 4.99 -7.77
N GLU A 111 14.28 4.22 -8.43
CA GLU A 111 14.68 4.41 -9.83
C GLU A 111 13.50 4.33 -10.81
N LYS A 112 12.63 3.34 -10.61
CA LYS A 112 11.53 3.00 -11.52
C LYS A 112 10.22 3.72 -11.21
N THR A 113 10.02 4.19 -9.98
CA THR A 113 8.80 4.89 -9.60
C THR A 113 8.57 6.10 -10.50
N ARG A 114 7.36 6.15 -11.08
CA ARG A 114 6.98 7.14 -12.09
C ARG A 114 6.92 8.55 -11.51
N TRP A 115 6.31 8.70 -10.35
CA TRP A 115 6.06 9.99 -9.71
C TRP A 115 7.11 10.27 -8.63
N LEU A 116 7.68 11.48 -8.64
CA LEU A 116 8.72 11.86 -7.68
C LEU A 116 8.17 11.92 -6.24
N HIS A 117 6.91 12.32 -6.08
CA HIS A 117 6.27 12.34 -4.76
C HIS A 117 6.08 10.92 -4.21
N THR A 118 5.56 9.98 -5.01
CA THR A 118 5.48 8.57 -4.60
C THR A 118 6.86 8.03 -4.23
N ALA A 119 7.92 8.33 -5.01
CA ALA A 119 9.28 7.92 -4.66
C ALA A 119 9.71 8.47 -3.29
N TRP A 120 9.37 9.72 -2.99
CA TRP A 120 9.64 10.34 -1.69
C TRP A 120 8.85 9.67 -0.54
N GLU A 121 7.59 9.28 -0.76
CA GLU A 121 6.81 8.52 0.23
C GLU A 121 7.41 7.13 0.48
N LEU A 122 7.79 6.41 -0.60
CA LEU A 122 8.43 5.09 -0.51
C LEU A 122 9.78 5.15 0.21
N ALA A 123 10.55 6.21 0.01
CA ALA A 123 11.78 6.46 0.74
C ALA A 123 11.55 6.57 2.25
N ASN A 124 10.54 7.36 2.66
CA ASN A 124 10.19 7.49 4.07
C ASN A 124 9.60 6.20 4.65
N LEU A 125 8.79 5.46 3.89
CA LEU A 125 8.26 4.15 4.27
C LEU A 125 9.40 3.16 4.57
N TYR A 126 10.42 3.12 3.71
CA TYR A 126 11.61 2.30 3.92
C TYR A 126 12.41 2.75 5.15
N LEU A 127 12.72 4.04 5.28
CA LEU A 127 13.48 4.57 6.44
C LEU A 127 12.73 4.32 7.76
N ALA A 128 11.41 4.52 7.77
CA ALA A 128 10.55 4.20 8.91
C ALA A 128 10.62 2.72 9.29
N SER A 129 10.77 1.82 8.30
CA SER A 129 10.88 0.39 8.53
C SER A 129 12.18 -0.02 9.24
N LEU A 130 13.23 0.80 9.09
CA LEU A 130 14.53 0.63 9.73
C LEU A 130 14.63 1.35 11.08
N ASP A 131 13.56 2.04 11.52
CA ASP A 131 13.62 3.01 12.62
C ASP A 131 14.71 4.08 12.42
N ALA A 132 15.00 4.41 11.15
CA ALA A 132 15.91 5.47 10.77
C ALA A 132 15.20 6.84 10.83
N LYS A 133 16.00 7.91 10.84
CA LYS A 133 15.46 9.26 10.69
C LYS A 133 14.78 9.39 9.32
N LEU A 134 13.55 9.91 9.33
CA LEU A 134 12.81 10.23 8.10
C LEU A 134 13.39 11.47 7.40
N LEU A 135 13.05 11.64 6.12
CA LEU A 135 13.46 12.79 5.33
C LEU A 135 12.79 14.09 5.82
N SER A 136 11.61 13.96 6.43
CA SER A 136 10.86 15.07 7.01
C SER A 136 10.11 14.63 8.27
N ASP A 137 10.01 15.54 9.25
CA ASP A 137 9.24 15.33 10.47
C ASP A 137 7.73 15.28 10.20
N THR A 138 7.28 15.77 9.04
CA THR A 138 5.89 15.71 8.60
C THR A 138 5.60 14.51 7.70
N ALA A 139 6.60 13.67 7.41
CA ALA A 139 6.39 12.47 6.61
C ALA A 139 5.42 11.52 7.33
N SER A 140 4.48 10.97 6.58
CA SER A 140 3.55 9.98 7.10
C SER A 140 4.29 8.68 7.43
N GLY A 141 4.09 8.16 8.65
CA GLY A 141 4.59 6.85 9.08
C GLY A 141 3.82 5.69 8.44
N LEU A 142 3.67 5.71 7.12
CA LEU A 142 2.96 4.68 6.36
C LEU A 142 3.61 3.31 6.55
N LEU A 143 2.78 2.27 6.60
CA LEU A 143 3.22 0.87 6.70
C LEU A 143 3.09 0.14 5.36
N GLY A 144 2.32 0.70 4.44
CA GLY A 144 2.15 0.27 3.06
C GLY A 144 1.75 1.44 2.16
N LEU A 145 1.88 1.23 0.85
CA LEU A 145 1.39 2.14 -0.19
C LEU A 145 0.99 1.35 -1.43
N SER A 146 -0.22 1.57 -1.94
CA SER A 146 -0.69 1.01 -3.21
C SER A 146 -0.67 2.04 -4.34
N GLU A 147 0.00 1.72 -5.44
CA GLU A 147 0.01 2.50 -6.67
C GLU A 147 -0.31 1.59 -7.86
N GLU A 148 -1.37 1.90 -8.60
CA GLU A 148 -1.86 1.10 -9.73
C GLU A 148 -2.09 -0.38 -9.35
N THR A 149 -1.20 -1.27 -9.76
CA THR A 149 -1.24 -2.72 -9.47
C THR A 149 -0.11 -3.17 -8.54
N ILE A 150 0.56 -2.25 -7.86
CA ILE A 150 1.69 -2.55 -6.98
C ILE A 150 1.33 -2.16 -5.55
N CYS A 151 1.67 -3.03 -4.61
CA CYS A 151 1.63 -2.82 -3.17
C CYS A 151 3.06 -2.76 -2.66
N TYR A 152 3.52 -1.57 -2.28
CA TYR A 152 4.77 -1.41 -1.57
C TYR A 152 4.53 -1.60 -0.09
N VAL A 153 5.30 -2.47 0.56
CA VAL A 153 5.07 -2.85 1.95
C VAL A 153 6.35 -2.69 2.78
N SER A 154 6.18 -2.17 3.99
CA SER A 154 7.25 -1.98 4.96
C SER A 154 7.77 -3.31 5.48
N MET A 155 9.06 -3.41 5.78
CA MET A 155 9.60 -4.60 6.44
C MET A 155 9.10 -4.76 7.88
N LYS A 156 8.50 -3.72 8.48
CA LYS A 156 7.81 -3.85 9.77
C LYS A 156 6.71 -4.91 9.75
N TYR A 157 6.19 -5.24 8.57
CA TYR A 157 5.29 -6.37 8.37
C TYR A 157 5.77 -7.67 9.03
N PHE A 158 7.07 -7.99 8.98
CA PHE A 158 7.63 -9.24 9.52
C PHE A 158 7.96 -9.19 11.01
N GLY A 159 8.01 -8.00 11.58
CA GLY A 159 8.23 -7.78 13.01
C GLY A 159 6.97 -7.35 13.76
N ASN A 160 5.81 -7.30 13.08
CA ASN A 160 4.59 -6.79 13.68
C ASN A 160 4.04 -7.77 14.71
N ASN A 161 3.63 -7.23 15.85
CA ASN A 161 3.15 -8.01 16.98
C ASN A 161 1.62 -7.95 17.13
N ASP A 162 0.93 -7.06 16.40
CA ASP A 162 -0.53 -7.04 16.42
C ASP A 162 -1.07 -8.24 15.62
N PRO A 163 -1.85 -9.13 16.24
CA PRO A 163 -2.38 -10.31 15.56
C PRO A 163 -3.40 -9.99 14.46
N PHE A 164 -3.97 -8.79 14.40
CA PHE A 164 -5.00 -8.39 13.45
C PHE A 164 -4.50 -7.55 12.29
N ASP A 165 -3.24 -7.13 12.33
CA ASP A 165 -2.62 -6.40 11.24
C ASP A 165 -2.14 -7.34 10.12
N ASP A 166 -2.46 -6.95 8.90
CA ASP A 166 -2.02 -7.57 7.66
C ASP A 166 -1.98 -6.54 6.53
N TYR A 167 -1.00 -5.64 6.60
CA TYR A 167 -0.85 -4.55 5.64
C TYR A 167 -0.74 -5.04 4.20
N VAL A 168 -0.30 -6.28 3.95
CA VAL A 168 -0.30 -6.87 2.60
C VAL A 168 -1.72 -7.04 2.07
N ILE A 169 -2.66 -7.52 2.89
CA ILE A 169 -4.07 -7.63 2.50
C ILE A 169 -4.68 -6.24 2.35
N HIS A 170 -4.34 -5.32 3.26
CA HIS A 170 -4.76 -3.93 3.21
C HIS A 170 -4.40 -3.27 1.87
N GLU A 171 -3.11 -3.27 1.51
CA GLU A 171 -2.64 -2.67 0.27
C GLU A 171 -3.21 -3.39 -0.96
N ALA A 172 -3.37 -4.71 -0.92
CA ALA A 172 -3.99 -5.45 -2.02
C ALA A 172 -5.47 -5.09 -2.21
N ALA A 173 -6.19 -4.77 -1.13
CA ALA A 173 -7.56 -4.28 -1.21
C ALA A 173 -7.63 -2.93 -1.94
N HIS A 174 -6.58 -2.10 -1.85
CA HIS A 174 -6.50 -0.85 -2.61
C HIS A 174 -6.37 -1.07 -4.11
N ILE A 175 -5.65 -2.11 -4.56
CA ILE A 175 -5.57 -2.46 -5.99
C ILE A 175 -6.98 -2.65 -6.58
N PHE A 176 -7.95 -3.18 -5.83
CA PHE A 176 -9.27 -3.46 -6.37
C PHE A 176 -10.08 -2.22 -6.78
N HIS A 177 -9.83 -1.05 -6.17
CA HIS A 177 -10.48 0.21 -6.59
C HIS A 177 -9.53 1.16 -7.34
N ASN A 178 -8.24 0.84 -7.40
CA ASN A 178 -7.24 1.58 -8.17
C ASN A 178 -6.95 0.96 -9.55
N CYS A 179 -7.27 -0.31 -9.77
CA CYS A 179 -6.99 -1.00 -11.03
C CYS A 179 -8.24 -1.12 -11.90
N LYS A 180 -8.12 -0.68 -13.16
CA LYS A 180 -9.14 -0.93 -14.17
C LYS A 180 -9.14 -2.39 -14.60
N ARG A 181 -10.29 -2.88 -15.05
CA ARG A 181 -10.45 -4.26 -15.54
C ARG A 181 -9.65 -4.53 -16.79
N GLU A 182 -9.59 -3.57 -17.72
CA GLU A 182 -8.83 -3.70 -18.96
C GLU A 182 -7.33 -3.95 -18.73
N MET A 183 -6.77 -3.38 -17.65
CA MET A 183 -5.33 -3.49 -17.31
C MET A 183 -4.92 -4.94 -17.01
N VAL A 184 -5.86 -5.78 -16.57
CA VAL A 184 -5.64 -7.20 -16.30
C VAL A 184 -6.28 -8.10 -17.35
N GLY A 185 -6.72 -7.53 -18.49
CA GLY A 185 -7.34 -8.29 -19.59
C GLY A 185 -8.78 -8.73 -19.33
N LEU A 186 -9.47 -8.14 -18.34
CA LEU A 186 -10.88 -8.39 -18.08
C LEU A 186 -11.76 -7.42 -18.88
N SER A 187 -12.92 -7.90 -19.33
CA SER A 187 -13.90 -7.05 -19.99
C SER A 187 -14.44 -6.00 -19.01
N GLU A 188 -14.45 -4.74 -19.44
CA GLU A 188 -15.08 -3.63 -18.74
C GLU A 188 -16.47 -3.31 -19.29
N SER A 189 -17.24 -2.57 -18.50
CA SER A 189 -18.49 -1.95 -18.94
C SER A 189 -18.62 -0.58 -18.27
N ARG A 190 -19.54 0.27 -18.73
CA ARG A 190 -19.81 1.58 -18.11
C ARG A 190 -20.13 1.52 -16.60
N ARG A 191 -20.51 0.35 -16.07
CA ARG A 191 -20.84 0.10 -14.66
C ARG A 191 -19.88 -0.89 -13.97
N ARG A 192 -18.75 -1.19 -14.62
CA ARG A 192 -17.69 -2.09 -14.13
C ARG A 192 -16.41 -1.67 -14.83
N GLU A 193 -15.90 -0.48 -14.52
CA GLU A 193 -14.62 0.02 -15.04
C GLU A 193 -13.47 -0.52 -14.16
N TRP A 194 -13.63 -0.42 -12.84
CA TRP A 194 -12.68 -0.89 -11.84
C TRP A 194 -12.89 -2.37 -11.49
N LEU A 195 -11.89 -3.03 -10.89
CA LEU A 195 -12.01 -4.42 -10.45
C LEU A 195 -13.21 -4.61 -9.50
N LEU A 196 -13.35 -3.71 -8.52
CA LEU A 196 -14.50 -3.62 -7.61
C LEU A 196 -15.00 -2.17 -7.50
N GLU A 197 -16.32 -2.00 -7.42
CA GLU A 197 -16.93 -0.69 -7.17
C GLU A 197 -17.06 -0.45 -5.65
N ILE A 198 -16.20 0.43 -5.14
CA ILE A 198 -16.13 0.82 -3.73
C ILE A 198 -16.35 2.33 -3.64
N ASP A 199 -17.23 2.75 -2.73
CA ASP A 199 -17.48 4.17 -2.46
C ASP A 199 -16.18 4.84 -2.06
N TYR A 200 -15.90 6.00 -2.64
CA TYR A 200 -14.68 6.75 -2.38
C TYR A 200 -14.44 7.00 -0.88
N ALA A 201 -15.50 7.32 -0.12
CA ALA A 201 -15.41 7.55 1.32
C ALA A 201 -15.22 6.26 2.14
N LYS A 202 -15.37 5.09 1.53
CA LYS A 202 -15.30 3.76 2.18
C LYS A 202 -14.07 2.95 1.76
N ARG A 203 -13.18 3.49 0.92
CA ARG A 203 -11.99 2.77 0.42
C ARG A 203 -11.09 2.27 1.55
N GLU A 204 -10.82 3.11 2.55
CA GLU A 204 -10.05 2.72 3.74
C GLU A 204 -10.80 1.75 4.62
N THR A 205 -12.10 2.01 4.88
CA THR A 205 -12.95 1.10 5.65
C THR A 205 -12.98 -0.29 5.03
N PHE A 206 -13.03 -0.38 3.69
CA PHE A 206 -12.96 -1.63 2.96
C PHE A 206 -11.61 -2.33 3.12
N ALA A 207 -10.50 -1.59 3.03
CA ALA A 207 -9.16 -2.16 3.18
C ALA A 207 -8.92 -2.70 4.60
N TYR A 208 -9.20 -1.90 5.64
CA TYR A 208 -9.11 -2.34 7.04
C TYR A 208 -10.05 -3.52 7.34
N ALA A 209 -11.29 -3.49 6.83
CA ALA A 209 -12.21 -4.61 7.02
C ALA A 209 -11.72 -5.90 6.35
N CYS A 210 -11.13 -5.80 5.16
CA CYS A 210 -10.52 -6.94 4.48
C CYS A 210 -9.32 -7.50 5.26
N GLU A 211 -8.44 -6.63 5.73
CA GLU A 211 -7.27 -6.95 6.57
C GLU A 211 -7.67 -7.73 7.82
N ALA A 212 -8.52 -7.13 8.67
CA ALA A 212 -8.94 -7.76 9.91
C ALA A 212 -9.74 -9.04 9.69
N TYR A 213 -10.64 -9.05 8.69
CA TYR A 213 -11.39 -10.26 8.38
C TYR A 213 -10.48 -11.40 7.88
N SER A 214 -9.44 -11.09 7.10
CA SER A 214 -8.41 -12.06 6.71
C SER A 214 -7.77 -12.71 7.94
N ARG A 215 -7.33 -11.88 8.89
CA ARG A 215 -6.67 -12.33 10.12
C ARG A 215 -7.59 -13.12 11.03
N ILE A 216 -8.85 -12.70 11.17
CA ILE A 216 -9.88 -13.47 11.89
C ILE A 216 -10.11 -14.85 11.26
N LEU A 217 -10.11 -14.94 9.92
CA LEU A 217 -10.26 -16.23 9.22
C LEU A 217 -9.04 -17.12 9.41
N GLU A 218 -7.84 -16.55 9.41
CA GLU A 218 -6.57 -17.28 9.56
C GLU A 218 -6.38 -17.81 10.98
N LEU A 219 -6.69 -16.99 12.00
CA LEU A 219 -6.55 -17.34 13.41
C LEU A 219 -7.73 -18.19 13.94
N GLY A 220 -8.90 -18.07 13.32
CA GLY A 220 -10.14 -18.69 13.78
C GLY A 220 -10.66 -19.78 12.84
N GLU A 221 -10.41 -21.05 13.16
CA GLU A 221 -10.90 -22.18 12.36
C GLU A 221 -12.43 -22.37 12.42
N THR A 222 -13.03 -22.02 13.56
CA THR A 222 -14.47 -22.22 13.81
C THR A 222 -15.22 -20.89 13.91
N ARG A 223 -16.53 -20.91 13.67
CA ARG A 223 -17.39 -19.72 13.83
C ARG A 223 -17.29 -19.12 15.24
N LEU A 224 -17.27 -19.96 16.27
CA LEU A 224 -17.14 -19.49 17.66
C LEU A 224 -15.76 -18.87 17.93
N ALA A 225 -14.68 -19.41 17.37
CA ALA A 225 -13.35 -18.80 17.46
C ALA A 225 -13.33 -17.42 16.79
N ARG A 226 -13.92 -17.28 15.59
CA ARG A 226 -13.99 -16.00 14.86
C ARG A 226 -14.80 -14.94 15.60
N ILE A 227 -15.90 -15.32 16.26
CA ILE A 227 -16.70 -14.40 17.08
C ILE A 227 -15.89 -13.89 18.28
N ARG A 228 -15.09 -14.76 18.92
CA ARG A 228 -14.20 -14.37 20.02
C ARG A 228 -13.11 -13.40 19.55
N LEU A 229 -12.41 -13.73 18.47
CA LEU A 229 -11.40 -12.86 17.85
C LEU A 229 -11.98 -11.49 17.46
N LEU A 230 -13.20 -11.45 16.92
CA LEU A 230 -13.87 -10.18 16.63
C LEU A 230 -14.15 -9.37 17.90
N SER A 231 -14.50 -10.04 19.00
CA SER A 231 -14.75 -9.37 20.28
C SER A 231 -13.45 -8.78 20.84
N GLU A 232 -12.35 -9.53 20.78
CA GLU A 232 -11.00 -9.06 21.14
C GLU A 232 -10.58 -7.85 20.29
N LEU A 233 -10.79 -7.91 18.97
CA LEU A 233 -10.52 -6.79 18.07
C LEU A 233 -11.37 -5.56 18.39
N ALA A 234 -12.64 -5.74 18.75
CA ALA A 234 -13.53 -4.63 19.10
C ALA A 234 -13.12 -3.94 20.42
N GLU A 235 -12.41 -4.64 21.31
CA GLU A 235 -11.84 -4.10 22.55
C GLU A 235 -10.45 -3.47 22.34
N ALA A 236 -9.78 -3.78 21.22
CA ALA A 236 -8.49 -3.23 20.87
C ALA A 236 -8.57 -1.77 20.35
N SER A 237 -7.41 -1.18 20.05
CA SER A 237 -7.37 0.15 19.45
C SER A 237 -7.97 0.12 18.05
N MET A 238 -8.88 1.05 17.76
CA MET A 238 -9.46 1.21 16.43
C MET A 238 -8.39 1.60 15.40
N PRO A 239 -8.61 1.34 14.10
CA PRO A 239 -7.72 1.80 13.04
C PRO A 239 -7.34 3.27 13.22
N PRO A 240 -6.05 3.64 13.10
CA PRO A 240 -5.58 4.99 13.38
C PRO A 240 -6.02 6.01 12.30
N ASP A 241 -6.63 5.54 11.21
CA ASP A 241 -7.09 6.37 10.11
C ASP A 241 -8.43 7.06 10.41
N LYS A 242 -8.41 8.40 10.43
CA LYS A 242 -9.59 9.24 10.69
C LYS A 242 -10.71 9.09 9.66
N ARG A 243 -10.42 8.52 8.49
CA ARG A 243 -11.41 8.19 7.44
C ARG A 243 -12.27 6.99 7.84
N VAL A 244 -11.81 6.17 8.80
CA VAL A 244 -12.54 4.99 9.28
C VAL A 244 -13.33 5.33 10.54
N GLN A 245 -14.62 5.00 10.54
CA GLN A 245 -15.47 5.09 11.72
C GLN A 245 -15.46 3.75 12.45
N GLY A 246 -14.97 3.73 13.69
CA GLY A 246 -14.75 2.49 14.47
C GLY A 246 -16.00 1.62 14.62
N ASP A 247 -17.13 2.22 15.01
CA ASP A 247 -18.39 1.48 15.18
C ASP A 247 -18.87 0.83 13.88
N GLU A 248 -18.79 1.57 12.77
CA GLU A 248 -19.16 1.04 11.45
C GLU A 248 -18.24 -0.11 11.04
N TYR A 249 -16.94 0.05 11.25
CA TYR A 249 -15.93 -0.97 10.94
C TYR A 249 -16.21 -2.28 11.70
N VAL A 250 -16.48 -2.21 13.00
CA VAL A 250 -16.82 -3.39 13.81
C VAL A 250 -18.17 -4.00 13.36
N ASP A 251 -19.16 -3.18 13.02
CA ASP A 251 -20.45 -3.66 12.52
C ASP A 251 -20.31 -4.43 11.20
N ILE A 252 -19.49 -3.93 10.26
CA ILE A 252 -19.19 -4.62 9.00
C ILE A 252 -18.54 -5.97 9.27
N LEU A 253 -17.56 -6.03 10.17
CA LEU A 253 -16.89 -7.29 10.53
C LEU A 253 -17.85 -8.29 11.19
N ARG A 254 -18.77 -7.81 12.02
CA ARG A 254 -19.80 -8.65 12.66
C ARG A 254 -20.70 -9.31 11.62
N GLU A 255 -21.14 -8.55 10.63
CA GLU A 255 -21.92 -9.08 9.50
C GLU A 255 -21.09 -10.07 8.66
N ALA A 256 -19.81 -9.77 8.43
CA ALA A 256 -18.91 -10.62 7.66
C ALA A 256 -18.69 -11.98 8.33
N VAL A 257 -18.37 -11.99 9.64
CA VAL A 257 -18.18 -13.22 10.45
C VAL A 257 -19.47 -14.04 10.53
N ALA A 258 -20.63 -13.38 10.55
CA ALA A 258 -21.91 -14.07 10.60
C ALA A 258 -22.32 -14.70 9.26
N ALA A 259 -21.83 -14.17 8.14
CA ALA A 259 -22.22 -14.57 6.79
C ALA A 259 -21.47 -15.82 6.29
N ARG A 260 -22.07 -16.50 5.29
CA ARG A 260 -21.39 -17.59 4.56
C ARG A 260 -20.24 -17.08 3.70
N ASN A 261 -20.38 -15.86 3.16
CA ASN A 261 -19.35 -15.16 2.40
C ASN A 261 -19.19 -13.76 2.99
N GLY A 262 -18.32 -13.62 3.99
CA GLY A 262 -18.05 -12.34 4.64
C GLY A 262 -17.40 -11.31 3.74
N TRP A 263 -16.53 -11.72 2.80
CA TRP A 263 -15.91 -10.82 1.83
C TRP A 263 -16.93 -10.05 1.01
N LYS A 264 -17.97 -10.74 0.52
CA LYS A 264 -19.06 -10.10 -0.21
C LYS A 264 -19.87 -9.14 0.66
N ARG A 265 -20.04 -9.43 1.97
CA ARG A 265 -20.70 -8.51 2.90
C ARG A 265 -19.90 -7.23 3.13
N ILE A 266 -18.58 -7.36 3.27
CA ILE A 266 -17.67 -6.21 3.37
C ILE A 266 -17.80 -5.34 2.12
N LEU A 267 -17.75 -5.94 0.93
CA LEU A 267 -17.94 -5.22 -0.33
C LEU A 267 -19.31 -4.53 -0.39
N GLU A 268 -20.41 -5.25 -0.11
CA GLU A 268 -21.76 -4.69 -0.15
C GLU A 268 -21.93 -3.47 0.78
N ARG A 269 -21.29 -3.48 1.95
CA ARG A 269 -21.32 -2.37 2.91
C ARG A 269 -20.46 -1.18 2.50
N CYS A 270 -19.44 -1.41 1.68
CA CYS A 270 -18.51 -0.38 1.22
C CYS A 270 -18.78 0.08 -0.23
N SER A 271 -19.70 -0.56 -0.96
CA SER A 271 -20.10 -0.13 -2.29
C SER A 271 -20.99 1.12 -2.24
N PRO A 272 -21.02 1.92 -3.33
CA PRO A 272 -21.92 3.06 -3.43
C PRO A 272 -23.40 2.65 -3.24
N PRO A 273 -24.26 3.53 -2.71
CA PRO A 273 -25.68 3.27 -2.62
C PRO A 273 -26.28 3.01 -4.01
N LYS A 274 -27.22 2.08 -4.07
CA LYS A 274 -27.94 1.70 -5.31
C LYS A 274 -29.00 2.72 -5.70
#